data_AF-A0A6M5YI54-F1
#
_entry.id   AF-A0A6M5YI54-F1
#
_cell.length_a   1.000
_cell.length_b   1.000
_cell.length_c   1.000
_cell.angle_alpha   90.00
_cell.angle_beta   90.00
_cell.angle_gamma   90.00
#
_symmetry.space_group_name_H-M   'P 1'
#
loop_
_entity.id
_entity.type
_entity.pdbx_description
1 polymer ?
#
loop_
_entity_poly.entity_id
_entity_poly.type
_entity_poly.pdbx_seq_one_letter_code
_entity_poly.pdbx_strand_id
1 'polypeptide(L)'
;MALKFLNWTAAATTVQAAGADHETAPRLVVGGLNTVTGADGKAGMALADKPKLSESCRVYNSGPAPLLVYPTPDGSINGGRTGEPVRLPPGCYALFECVDGPNWCYLHS
;
A
#
# COMPACT_ATOMS: atom_id res chain seq x y z
N MET A 1 -17.59 0.47 -35.62
CA MET A 1 -16.97 1.24 -34.52
C MET A 1 -17.15 0.43 -33.24
N ALA A 2 -16.16 -0.35 -32.85
CA ALA A 2 -16.27 -1.21 -31.66
C ALA A 2 -16.03 -0.35 -30.42
N LEU A 3 -17.03 -0.30 -29.54
CA LEU A 3 -16.89 0.30 -28.22
C LEU A 3 -15.88 -0.54 -27.44
N LYS A 4 -14.70 0.02 -27.17
CA LYS A 4 -13.69 -0.60 -26.32
C LYS A 4 -14.20 -0.45 -24.88
N PHE A 5 -14.87 -1.48 -24.36
CA PHE A 5 -15.21 -1.51 -22.93
C PHE A 5 -13.91 -1.42 -22.14
N LEU A 6 -13.77 -0.39 -21.31
CA LEU A 6 -12.68 -0.28 -20.36
C LEU A 6 -12.69 -1.55 -19.52
N ASN A 7 -11.65 -2.38 -19.64
CA ASN A 7 -11.51 -3.58 -18.83
C ASN A 7 -11.16 -3.16 -17.39
N TRP A 8 -12.17 -3.09 -16.52
CA TRP A 8 -12.04 -2.68 -15.10
C TRP A 8 -11.49 -3.78 -14.18
N THR A 9 -10.99 -4.89 -14.74
CA THR A 9 -10.38 -5.96 -13.94
C THR A 9 -8.96 -5.59 -13.54
N ALA A 10 -8.82 -4.68 -12.57
CA ALA A 10 -7.57 -4.56 -11.82
C ALA A 10 -7.35 -5.89 -11.07
N ALA A 11 -6.44 -6.72 -11.57
CA ALA A 11 -6.16 -8.03 -11.00
C ALA A 11 -5.61 -7.89 -9.58
N ALA A 12 -6.11 -8.70 -8.65
CA ALA A 12 -5.53 -8.82 -7.32
C ALA A 12 -4.11 -9.39 -7.46
N THR A 13 -3.12 -8.69 -6.91
CA THR A 13 -1.72 -9.11 -6.94
C THR A 13 -1.36 -9.65 -5.57
N THR A 14 -0.84 -10.87 -5.51
CA THR A 14 -0.28 -11.42 -4.27
C THR A 14 1.17 -10.98 -4.16
N VAL A 15 1.55 -10.36 -3.04
CA VAL A 15 2.90 -9.88 -2.78
C VAL A 15 3.35 -10.36 -1.41
N GLN A 16 4.63 -10.68 -1.26
CA GLN A 16 5.20 -11.08 0.03
C GLN A 16 5.80 -9.86 0.72
N ALA A 17 5.44 -9.64 1.98
CA ALA A 17 6.05 -8.62 2.83
C ALA A 17 7.54 -8.89 2.99
N ALA A 18 8.35 -7.85 2.84
CA ALA A 18 9.79 -7.89 3.01
C ALA A 18 10.33 -6.50 3.34
N GLY A 19 11.62 -6.40 3.68
CA GLY A 19 12.23 -5.13 4.04
C GLY A 19 11.82 -4.63 5.43
N ALA A 20 12.66 -3.81 6.02
CA ALA A 20 12.51 -3.30 7.38
C ALA A 20 12.26 -1.77 7.42
N ASP A 21 12.21 -1.13 6.25
CA ASP A 21 12.09 0.31 6.08
C ASP A 21 11.51 0.67 4.70
N HIS A 22 11.30 1.96 4.46
CA HIS A 22 10.77 2.50 3.22
C HIS A 22 11.71 2.37 2.01
N GLU A 23 12.99 2.02 2.18
CA GLU A 23 13.91 1.83 1.04
C GLU A 23 13.93 0.37 0.57
N THR A 24 13.87 -0.55 1.53
CA THR A 24 14.01 -2.00 1.31
C THR A 24 12.69 -2.73 1.12
N ALA A 25 11.57 -2.14 1.56
CA ALA A 25 10.27 -2.77 1.43
C ALA A 25 9.78 -2.81 -0.04
N PRO A 26 9.25 -3.95 -0.52
CA PRO A 26 8.66 -4.05 -1.85
C PRO A 26 7.53 -3.05 -2.05
N ARG A 27 7.39 -2.53 -3.28
CA ARG A 27 6.40 -1.51 -3.62
C ARG A 27 5.02 -2.10 -3.90
N LEU A 28 3.99 -1.43 -3.40
CA LEU A 28 2.59 -1.75 -3.68
C LEU A 28 2.20 -1.26 -5.07
N VAL A 29 1.32 -2.02 -5.71
CA VAL A 29 0.78 -1.68 -7.04
C VAL A 29 -0.39 -0.71 -6.87
N VAL A 30 -0.35 0.38 -7.65
CA VAL A 30 -1.44 1.37 -7.72
C VAL A 30 -2.61 0.84 -8.55
N GLY A 31 -3.84 1.18 -8.15
CA GLY A 31 -5.07 0.84 -8.87
C GLY A 31 -5.57 -0.59 -8.67
N GLY A 32 -4.74 -1.48 -8.11
CA GLY A 32 -5.07 -2.88 -7.81
C GLY A 32 -5.37 -3.15 -6.33
N LEU A 33 -5.76 -4.40 -6.05
CA LEU A 33 -5.72 -4.98 -4.70
C LEU A 33 -4.39 -5.69 -4.52
N ASN A 34 -3.67 -5.36 -3.45
CA ASN A 34 -2.44 -6.02 -3.02
C ASN A 34 -2.78 -6.95 -1.86
N THR A 35 -2.79 -8.25 -2.10
CA THR A 35 -2.91 -9.27 -1.05
C THR A 35 -1.52 -9.57 -0.53
N VAL A 36 -1.22 -9.09 0.68
CA VAL A 36 0.11 -9.16 1.27
C VAL A 36 0.21 -10.35 2.21
N THR A 37 1.09 -11.29 1.89
CA THR A 37 1.42 -12.46 2.71
C THR A 37 2.74 -12.26 3.46
N GLY A 38 3.07 -13.15 4.40
CA GLY A 38 4.40 -13.18 5.03
C GLY A 38 4.68 -12.07 6.05
N ALA A 39 3.68 -11.29 6.44
CA ALA A 39 3.81 -10.31 7.53
C ALA A 39 4.16 -11.02 8.85
N ASP A 40 5.23 -10.57 9.51
CA ASP A 40 5.78 -11.11 10.76
C ASP A 40 5.87 -10.06 11.89
N GLY A 41 5.30 -8.87 11.68
CA GLY A 41 5.38 -7.73 12.61
C GLY A 41 6.60 -6.82 12.41
N LYS A 42 7.53 -7.19 11.52
CA LYS A 42 8.75 -6.44 11.19
C LYS A 42 8.89 -6.15 9.69
N ALA A 43 8.51 -7.13 8.86
CA ALA A 43 8.46 -6.99 7.42
C ALA A 43 7.36 -6.01 7.00
N GLY A 44 7.60 -5.30 5.91
CA GLY A 44 6.65 -4.32 5.42
C GLY A 44 6.43 -4.34 3.92
N MET A 45 5.69 -3.33 3.50
CA MET A 45 5.44 -2.94 2.13
C MET A 45 5.56 -1.43 2.06
N ALA A 46 6.09 -0.91 0.97
CA ALA A 46 6.11 0.52 0.74
C ALA A 46 5.05 0.92 -0.28
N LEU A 47 4.46 2.09 -0.08
CA LEU A 47 3.56 2.70 -1.06
C LEU A 47 4.33 3.03 -2.34
N ALA A 48 3.60 3.20 -3.45
CA ALA A 48 4.21 3.44 -4.74
C ALA A 48 5.10 4.69 -4.74
N ASP A 49 6.24 4.64 -5.42
CA ASP A 49 7.10 5.80 -5.58
C ASP A 49 6.48 6.74 -6.64
N LYS A 50 6.16 7.97 -6.25
CA LYS A 50 5.56 9.03 -7.10
C LYS A 50 4.14 8.71 -7.59
N PRO A 51 3.18 8.45 -6.68
CA PRO A 51 1.77 8.37 -7.06
C PRO A 51 1.30 9.73 -7.60
N LYS A 52 0.29 9.70 -8.46
CA LYS A 52 -0.46 10.91 -8.81
C LYS A 52 -1.53 11.19 -7.77
N LEU A 53 -1.98 12.44 -7.72
CA LEU A 53 -3.12 12.84 -6.88
C LEU A 53 -4.31 11.89 -7.12
N SER A 54 -4.94 11.45 -6.03
CA SER A 54 -6.09 10.52 -6.03
C SER A 54 -5.82 9.11 -6.55
N GLU A 55 -4.55 8.75 -6.82
CA GLU A 55 -4.19 7.35 -7.00
C GLU A 55 -4.29 6.60 -5.68
N SER A 56 -4.73 5.33 -5.76
CA SER A 56 -4.95 4.51 -4.57
C SER A 56 -4.23 3.17 -4.61
N CYS A 57 -3.79 2.73 -3.43
CA CYS A 57 -3.28 1.40 -3.16
C CYS A 57 -4.23 0.71 -2.19
N ARG A 58 -4.84 -0.40 -2.63
CA ARG A 58 -5.66 -1.24 -1.76
C ARG A 58 -4.80 -2.37 -1.24
N VAL A 59 -4.81 -2.60 0.08
CA VAL A 59 -3.93 -3.55 0.74
C VAL A 59 -4.77 -4.45 1.64
N TYR A 60 -4.58 -5.75 1.53
CA TYR A 60 -5.14 -6.73 2.44
C TYR A 60 -4.00 -7.51 3.09
N ASN A 61 -3.90 -7.48 4.41
CA ASN A 61 -2.92 -8.27 5.15
C ASN A 61 -3.46 -9.68 5.39
N SER A 62 -3.05 -10.64 4.57
CA SER A 62 -3.39 -12.05 4.75
C SER A 62 -2.39 -12.80 5.62
N GLY A 63 -1.36 -12.12 6.12
CA GLY A 63 -0.38 -12.67 7.05
C GLY A 63 -0.91 -12.84 8.48
N PRO A 64 -0.22 -13.61 9.32
CA PRO A 64 -0.64 -13.88 10.70
C PRO A 64 -0.29 -12.75 11.69
N ALA A 65 0.53 -11.78 11.29
CA ALA A 65 0.98 -10.69 12.14
C ALA A 65 0.75 -9.31 11.49
N PRO A 66 0.88 -8.19 12.25
CA PRO A 66 0.74 -6.86 11.68
C PRO A 66 1.75 -6.61 10.55
N LEU A 67 1.28 -6.00 9.47
CA LEU A 67 2.09 -5.54 8.35
C LEU A 67 2.49 -4.09 8.57
N LEU A 68 3.77 -3.75 8.34
CA LEU A 68 4.21 -2.36 8.27
C LEU A 68 3.99 -1.83 6.86
N VAL A 69 3.26 -0.71 6.73
CA VAL A 69 3.09 -0.02 5.44
C VAL A 69 3.78 1.33 5.50
N TYR A 70 4.83 1.48 4.69
CA TYR A 70 5.68 2.65 4.67
C TYR A 70 5.24 3.65 3.59
N PRO A 71 5.31 4.98 3.85
CA PRO A 71 5.26 5.98 2.80
C PRO A 71 6.56 6.01 2.00
N THR A 72 6.63 6.89 1.01
CA THR A 72 7.90 7.27 0.37
C THR A 72 8.84 7.95 1.39
N PRO A 73 10.17 8.00 1.12
CA PRO A 73 11.15 8.57 2.05
C PRO A 73 10.83 9.99 2.52
N ASP A 74 10.28 10.82 1.62
CA ASP A 74 9.93 12.23 1.89
C ASP A 74 8.44 12.40 2.23
N GLY A 75 7.70 11.30 2.34
CA GLY A 75 6.26 11.25 2.49
C GLY A 75 5.77 10.89 3.88
N SER A 76 4.49 11.17 4.14
CA SER A 76 3.81 10.82 5.38
C SER A 76 2.48 10.10 5.12
N ILE A 77 2.00 9.40 6.13
CA ILE A 77 0.66 8.77 6.14
C ILE A 77 -0.19 9.45 7.21
N ASN A 78 -1.39 9.92 6.85
CA ASN A 78 -2.32 10.66 7.73
C ASN A 78 -1.67 11.86 8.46
N GLY A 79 -0.71 12.54 7.82
CA GLY A 79 0.02 13.67 8.43
C GLY A 79 0.95 13.26 9.58
N GLY A 80 1.31 11.97 9.68
CA GLY A 80 2.33 11.47 10.59
C GLY A 80 3.74 11.97 10.25
N ARG A 81 4.75 11.43 10.95
CA ARG A 81 6.14 11.78 10.66
C ARG A 81 6.57 11.21 9.30
N THR A 82 7.40 11.96 8.60
CA THR A 82 8.01 11.54 7.34
C THR A 82 8.70 10.18 7.46
N GLY A 83 8.43 9.27 6.52
CA GLY A 83 9.02 7.92 6.45
C GLY A 83 8.48 6.93 7.49
N GLU A 84 7.59 7.35 8.40
CA GLU A 84 7.06 6.48 9.46
C GLU A 84 5.98 5.53 8.92
N PRO A 85 6.08 4.21 9.20
CA PRO A 85 5.07 3.27 8.77
C PRO A 85 3.81 3.34 9.62
N VAL A 86 2.71 2.90 9.01
CA VAL A 86 1.51 2.50 9.76
C VAL A 86 1.47 0.99 9.93
N ARG A 87 0.79 0.52 10.98
CA ARG A 87 0.59 -0.89 11.26
C ARG A 87 -0.79 -1.32 10.77
N LEU A 88 -0.84 -2.24 9.81
CA LEU A 88 -2.07 -2.88 9.36
C LEU A 88 -2.22 -4.24 10.06
N PRO A 89 -3.21 -4.43 10.96
CA PRO A 89 -3.40 -5.70 11.66
C PRO A 89 -3.61 -6.89 10.70
N PRO A 90 -3.37 -8.14 11.16
CA PRO A 90 -3.64 -9.33 10.36
C PRO A 90 -5.14 -9.46 10.07
N GLY A 91 -5.47 -9.87 8.85
CA GLY A 91 -6.85 -10.03 8.39
C GLY A 91 -7.58 -8.72 8.07
N CYS A 92 -6.90 -7.57 8.19
CA CYS A 92 -7.50 -6.26 7.89
C CYS A 92 -7.24 -5.82 6.44
N TYR A 93 -8.17 -5.00 5.97
CA TYR A 93 -8.07 -4.30 4.70
C TYR A 93 -7.79 -2.82 4.94
N ALA A 94 -6.96 -2.22 4.11
CA ALA A 94 -6.72 -0.78 4.09
C ALA A 94 -6.77 -0.22 2.67
N LEU A 95 -7.33 0.98 2.55
CA LEU A 95 -7.27 1.81 1.35
C LEU A 95 -6.35 3.00 1.66
N PHE A 96 -5.28 3.12 0.90
CA PHE A 96 -4.38 4.27 0.89
C PHE A 96 -4.68 5.11 -0.34
N GLU A 97 -4.88 6.41 -0.16
CA GLU A 97 -5.12 7.37 -1.25
C GLU A 97 -4.07 8.48 -1.19
N CYS A 98 -3.49 8.80 -2.35
CA CYS A 98 -2.49 9.85 -2.49
C CYS A 98 -3.13 11.24 -2.44
N VAL A 99 -2.61 12.08 -1.55
CA VAL A 99 -3.12 13.43 -1.29
C VAL A 99 -2.38 14.50 -2.08
N ASP A 100 -1.06 14.35 -2.30
CA ASP A 100 -0.26 15.37 -3.02
C ASP A 100 1.05 14.84 -3.63
N GLY A 101 1.22 13.52 -3.72
CA GLY A 101 2.43 12.86 -4.23
C GLY A 101 3.18 12.12 -3.13
N PRO A 102 3.90 12.81 -2.24
CA PRO A 102 4.56 12.14 -1.12
C PRO A 102 3.59 11.79 0.02
N ASN A 103 2.48 12.52 0.20
CA ASN A 103 1.57 12.29 1.33
C ASN A 103 0.37 11.42 0.95
N TRP A 104 -0.02 10.58 1.90
CA TRP A 104 -1.12 9.64 1.76
C TRP A 104 -2.10 9.78 2.93
N CYS A 105 -3.39 9.60 2.65
CA CYS A 105 -4.37 9.30 3.68
C CYS A 105 -4.73 7.81 3.62
N TYR A 106 -5.12 7.23 4.75
CA TYR A 106 -5.60 5.86 4.76
C TYR A 106 -6.74 5.63 5.75
N LEU A 107 -7.56 4.64 5.40
CA LEU A 107 -8.61 4.07 6.23
C LEU A 107 -8.47 2.55 6.21
N HIS A 108 -8.76 1.90 7.35
CA HIS A 108 -8.72 0.46 7.46
C HIS A 108 -9.96 -0.08 8.21
N SER A 109 -10.33 -1.32 7.90
CA SER A 109 -11.43 -2.07 8.52
C SER A 109 -10.95 -3.41 9.05
#